data_AF-A0A530BNE6-F1
#
_entry.id   AF-A0A530BNE6-F1
#
_cell.length_a   1.000
_cell.length_b   1.000
_cell.length_c   1.000
_cell.angle_alpha   90.00
_cell.angle_beta   90.00
_cell.angle_gamma   90.00
#
_symmetry.space_group_name_H-M   'P 1'
#
loop_
_entity.id
_entity.type
_entity.pdbx_description
1 polymer ?
#
loop_
_entity_poly.entity_id
_entity_poly.type
_entity_poly.pdbx_seq_one_letter_code
_entity_poly.pdbx_strand_id
1 'polypeptide(L)' 'MPKQCFGKSHVPLSPAVRAGDFVYVSGQVPVGSDGLVVKGGITEQAEQVLQNVKAALALAGCTMDDVVKTTVWLE' A
#
# COMPACT_ATOMS: atom_id res chain seq x y z
N MET A 1 10.79 15.40 -12.65
CA MET A 1 9.35 15.64 -12.41
C MET A 1 9.13 16.07 -10.97
N PRO A 2 8.18 16.98 -10.68
CA PRO A 2 7.83 17.32 -9.30
C PRO A 2 7.23 16.10 -8.58
N LYS A 3 7.41 16.04 -7.26
CA LYS A 3 6.80 15.03 -6.38
C LYS A 3 5.28 15.07 -6.51
N GLN A 4 4.64 13.91 -6.63
CA GLN A 4 3.18 13.79 -6.62
C GLN A 4 2.74 12.82 -5.51
N CYS A 5 1.84 13.26 -4.64
CA CYS A 5 1.22 12.41 -3.61
C CYS A 5 -0.16 11.93 -4.08
N PHE A 6 -0.49 10.68 -3.76
CA PHE A 6 -1.76 10.07 -4.14
C PHE A 6 -2.51 9.53 -2.91
N GLY A 7 -3.83 9.73 -2.91
CA GLY A 7 -4.72 9.31 -1.83
C GLY A 7 -4.82 10.27 -0.65
N LYS A 8 -5.73 9.98 0.27
CA LYS A 8 -5.88 10.66 1.56
C LYS A 8 -5.75 9.63 2.68
N SER A 9 -5.17 10.03 3.81
CA SER A 9 -5.01 9.19 4.99
C SER A 9 -5.37 9.98 6.25
N HIS A 10 -5.75 9.27 7.30
CA HIS A 10 -6.03 9.85 8.63
C HIS A 10 -4.74 10.12 9.44
N VAL A 11 -3.59 9.63 8.96
CA VAL A 11 -2.26 9.88 9.52
C VAL A 11 -1.44 10.75 8.56
N PRO A 12 -0.35 11.41 9.00
CA PRO A 12 0.47 12.31 8.15
C PRO A 12 1.36 11.54 7.14
N LEU A 13 0.78 10.59 6.43
CA LEU A 13 1.42 9.76 5.42
C LEU A 13 0.57 9.77 4.14
N SER A 14 1.20 9.80 2.98
CA SER A 14 0.52 9.60 1.70
C SER A 14 0.49 8.10 1.36
N PRO A 15 -0.66 7.52 0.97
CA PRO A 15 -0.73 6.11 0.56
C PRO A 15 0.30 5.71 -0.50
N ALA A 16 0.48 6.56 -1.52
CA ALA A 16 1.54 6.42 -2.51
C ALA A 16 2.13 7.78 -2.90
N VAL A 17 3.41 7.81 -3.30
CA VAL A 17 4.10 9.01 -3.77
C VAL A 17 4.95 8.66 -4.99
N ARG A 18 4.83 9.43 -6.07
CA ARG A 18 5.76 9.37 -7.21
C ARG A 18 6.89 10.37 -7.04
N ALA A 19 8.12 9.88 -7.17
CA ALA A 19 9.34 10.69 -7.17
C ALA A 19 10.26 10.19 -8.29
N GLY A 20 10.34 10.95 -9.39
CA GLY A 20 10.96 10.47 -10.62
C GLY A 20 10.16 9.32 -11.22
N ASP A 21 10.86 8.24 -11.58
CA ASP A 21 10.27 7.07 -12.26
C ASP A 21 9.70 6.04 -11.27
N PHE A 22 9.99 6.19 -9.97
CA PHE A 22 9.54 5.26 -8.95
C PHE A 22 8.29 5.74 -8.22
N VAL A 23 7.46 4.77 -7.84
CA VAL A 23 6.34 4.94 -6.91
C VAL A 23 6.71 4.28 -5.59
N TYR A 24 6.67 5.07 -4.53
CA TYR A 24 6.86 4.60 -3.16
C TYR A 24 5.50 4.44 -2.51
N VAL A 25 5.19 3.21 -2.12
CA VAL A 25 3.95 2.87 -1.40
C VAL A 25 4.24 2.88 0.09
N SER A 26 3.41 3.57 0.87
CA SER A 26 3.49 3.53 2.34
C SER A 26 3.26 2.11 2.84
N GLY A 27 3.80 1.76 4.01
CA GLY A 27 3.60 0.44 4.61
C GLY A 27 2.11 0.10 4.72
N GLN A 28 1.73 -1.07 4.19
CA GLN A 28 0.35 -1.54 4.23
C GLN A 28 0.20 -2.56 5.35
N VAL A 29 -0.90 -2.45 6.09
CA VAL A 29 -1.25 -3.29 7.24
C VAL A 29 -2.54 -4.07 6.93
N PRO A 30 -2.85 -5.17 7.65
CA PRO A 30 -4.01 -6.02 7.38
C PRO A 30 -5.34 -5.39 7.85
N VAL A 31 -5.55 -4.11 7.57
CA VAL A 31 -6.76 -3.37 7.91
C VAL A 31 -7.74 -3.43 6.73
N GLY A 32 -8.99 -3.80 7.01
CA GLY A 32 -10.07 -3.82 6.04
C GLY A 32 -10.69 -2.45 5.78
N SER A 33 -11.69 -2.39 4.89
CA SER A 33 -12.40 -1.15 4.57
C SER A 33 -13.19 -0.55 5.74
N ASP A 34 -13.46 -1.36 6.76
CA ASP A 34 -14.10 -0.95 8.02
C ASP A 34 -13.10 -0.29 9.00
N GLY A 35 -11.82 -0.24 8.66
CA GLY A 35 -10.77 0.32 9.52
C GLY A 35 -10.32 -0.63 10.63
N LEU A 36 -10.76 -1.89 10.62
CA LEU A 36 -10.36 -2.91 11.60
C LEU A 36 -9.36 -3.89 11.01
N VAL A 37 -8.53 -4.48 11.87
CA VAL A 37 -7.65 -5.59 11.46
C VAL A 37 -8.50 -6.80 11.10
N VAL A 38 -8.23 -7.38 9.94
CA VAL A 38 -8.93 -8.58 9.46
C VAL A 38 -8.65 -9.74 10.41
N LYS A 39 -9.72 -10.45 10.79
CA LYS A 39 -9.64 -11.65 11.63
C LYS A 39 -9.02 -12.80 10.86
N GLY A 40 -8.28 -13.66 11.56
CA GLY A 40 -7.62 -14.81 10.97
C GLY A 40 -6.15 -14.88 11.37
N GLY A 41 -5.40 -15.71 10.66
CA GLY A 41 -3.96 -15.84 10.83
C GLY A 41 -3.19 -15.07 9.77
N ILE A 42 -1.93 -15.46 9.60
CA ILE A 42 -0.99 -14.80 8.67
C ILE A 42 -1.50 -14.81 7.22
N THR A 43 -2.21 -15.85 6.79
CA THR A 43 -2.71 -15.96 5.41
C THR A 43 -3.75 -14.90 5.11
N GLU A 44 -4.79 -14.79 5.95
CA GLU A 44 -5.87 -13.82 5.77
C GLU A 44 -5.35 -12.39 5.88
N GLN A 45 -4.43 -12.15 6.82
CA GLN A 45 -3.81 -10.84 6.99
C GLN A 45 -2.90 -10.47 5.82
N ALA A 46 -2.08 -11.40 5.32
CA ALA A 46 -1.21 -11.16 4.17
C ALA A 46 -2.03 -10.88 2.90
N GLU A 47 -3.13 -11.61 2.69
CA GLU A 47 -4.04 -11.35 1.57
C GLU A 47 -4.63 -9.94 1.64
N GLN A 48 -5.10 -9.51 2.82
CA GLN A 48 -5.59 -8.13 3.00
C GLN A 48 -4.49 -7.09 2.74
N VAL A 49 -3.27 -7.31 3.23
CA VAL A 49 -2.13 -6.43 2.97
C VAL A 49 -1.87 -6.30 1.46
N LEU A 50 -1.90 -7.40 0.72
CA LEU A 50 -1.69 -7.39 -0.73
C LEU A 50 -2.83 -6.66 -1.47
N GLN A 51 -4.07 -6.80 -1.03
CA GLN A 51 -5.18 -6.00 -1.58
C GLN A 51 -4.98 -4.50 -1.34
N ASN A 52 -4.50 -4.13 -0.14
CA ASN A 52 -4.21 -2.74 0.20
C ASN A 52 -3.05 -2.18 -0.63
N VAL A 53 -1.99 -2.98 -0.87
CA VAL A 53 -0.89 -2.62 -1.78
C VAL A 53 -1.40 -2.39 -3.20
N LYS A 54 -2.22 -3.31 -3.72
CA LYS A 54 -2.83 -3.18 -5.04
C LYS A 54 -3.65 -1.89 -5.18
N ALA A 55 -4.45 -1.56 -4.17
CA ALA A 55 -5.23 -0.34 -4.13
C ALA A 55 -4.34 0.92 -4.11
N ALA A 56 -3.26 0.91 -3.32
CA ALA A 56 -2.33 2.04 -3.25
C ALA A 56 -1.56 2.26 -4.56
N LEU A 57 -1.13 1.19 -5.23
CA LEU A 57 -0.49 1.24 -6.56
C LEU A 57 -1.42 1.84 -7.62
N ALA A 58 -2.69 1.43 -7.61
CA ALA A 58 -3.69 1.90 -8.56
C ALA A 58 -3.90 3.43 -8.48
N LEU A 59 -3.73 4.05 -7.30
CA LEU A 59 -3.80 5.50 -7.16
C LEU A 59 -2.75 6.25 -7.99
N ALA A 60 -1.59 5.62 -8.25
CA ALA A 60 -0.52 6.16 -9.08
C ALA A 60 -0.56 5.66 -10.54
N GLY A 61 -1.60 4.89 -10.90
CA GLY A 61 -1.72 4.25 -12.21
C GLY A 61 -0.80 3.04 -12.40
N CYS A 62 -0.36 2.41 -11.31
CA CYS A 62 0.46 1.19 -11.33
C CYS A 62 -0.37 -0.05 -10.99
N THR A 63 0.19 -1.21 -11.29
CA THR A 63 -0.33 -2.55 -11.00
C THR A 63 0.69 -3.36 -10.20
N MET A 64 0.32 -4.58 -9.79
CA MET A 64 1.24 -5.49 -9.10
C MET A 64 2.44 -5.89 -9.99
N ASP A 65 2.29 -5.88 -11.30
CA ASP A 65 3.36 -6.25 -12.25
C ASP A 65 4.46 -5.17 -12.32
N ASP A 66 4.17 -3.95 -11.85
CA ASP A 66 5.14 -2.85 -11.78
C ASP A 66 6.03 -2.92 -10.52
N VAL A 67 5.78 -3.88 -9.61
CA VAL A 67 6.50 -4.00 -8.35
C VAL A 67 7.87 -4.64 -8.56
N VAL A 68 8.92 -3.83 -8.38
CA VAL A 68 10.32 -4.28 -8.50
C VAL A 68 10.99 -4.61 -7.16
N LYS A 69 10.41 -4.17 -6.03
CA LYS A 69 10.95 -4.40 -4.68
C LYS A 69 9.86 -4.32 -3.62
N THR A 70 9.90 -5.24 -2.66
CA THR A 70 9.06 -5.23 -1.45
C THR A 70 9.93 -5.28 -0.20
N THR A 71 9.50 -4.62 0.87
CA THR A 71 10.09 -4.75 2.21
C THR A 71 9.00 -5.24 3.14
N VAL A 72 9.21 -6.42 3.74
CA VAL A 72 8.22 -7.11 4.56
C VAL A 72 8.75 -7.18 5.99
N TRP A 73 7.89 -6.81 6.94
CA TRP A 73 8.13 -6.93 8.37
C TRP A 73 7.09 -7.89 8.94
N LEU A 74 7.54 -8.87 9.69
CA LEU A 74 6.69 -9.84 10.40
C LEU A 74 6.95 -9.68 11.91
N GLU A 75 5.95 -10.02 12.72
CA GLU A 75 6.12 -10.23 14.17
C GLU A 75 6.64 -11.64 14.48
#